data_AF-A0A9W4GRR9-F1
#
_entry.id   AF-A0A9W4GRR9-F1
#
_cell.length_a   1.000
_cell.length_b   1.000
_cell.length_c   1.000
_cell.angle_alpha   90.00
_cell.angle_beta   90.00
_cell.angle_gamma   90.00
#
_symmetry.space_group_name_H-M   'P 1'
#
loop_
_entity.id
_entity.type
_entity.pdbx_description
1 polymer ?
#
loop_
_entity_poly.entity_id
_entity_poly.type
_entity_poly.pdbx_seq_one_letter_code
_entity_poly.pdbx_strand_id
1 'polypeptide(L)'
;MSEDGTVFVTAGGHVEHGKVVDGRFLVERAVDGRTLWGGETEDGGFISQDGTIYVDAKGKVQKGITDPVSGSFVPGGIAYKMPDGSTAYGAMIGDTFFVANGTTIVLHNGTVLHGTTNWTTGIFTTGSGDSYFVGEDGVTHGKFRNVDGAFVLDDGKVVMTPKSWTVDLAQMAEAITFVKSQYDLIDTYRDTISGEIGKVESAWTSPASASFTDTADKVKSALSNLYWLVGGIVDQLQQTYDNYVQAEQAANKNLSQ
;
A
#
# COMPACT_ATOMS: atom_id res chain seq x y z
N MET A 1 -1.81 -26.51 -39.17
CA MET A 1 -2.45 -27.57 -38.35
C MET A 1 -2.41 -28.86 -39.15
N SER A 2 -2.17 -30.00 -38.51
CA SER A 2 -2.24 -31.31 -39.15
C SER A 2 -3.67 -31.64 -39.57
N GLU A 3 -3.81 -32.53 -40.55
CA GLU A 3 -5.11 -32.94 -41.12
C GLU A 3 -6.01 -33.67 -40.10
N ASP A 4 -5.40 -34.32 -39.11
CA ASP A 4 -6.09 -35.01 -38.00
C ASP A 4 -6.37 -34.09 -36.80
N GLY A 5 -5.94 -32.82 -36.84
CA GLY A 5 -6.17 -31.85 -35.77
C GLY A 5 -5.42 -32.12 -34.46
N THR A 6 -4.41 -33.00 -34.46
CA THR A 6 -3.64 -33.37 -33.26
C THR A 6 -2.34 -32.59 -33.10
N VAL A 7 -1.88 -31.92 -34.16
CA VAL A 7 -0.63 -31.16 -34.19
C VAL A 7 -0.84 -29.76 -34.75
N PHE A 8 -0.32 -28.77 -34.03
CA PHE A 8 -0.22 -27.41 -34.51
C PHE A 8 1.25 -27.02 -34.60
N VAL A 9 1.64 -26.36 -35.69
CA VAL A 9 2.99 -25.78 -35.83
C VAL A 9 2.82 -24.29 -35.74
N THR A 10 3.41 -23.68 -34.72
CA THR A 10 3.36 -22.22 -34.52
C THR A 10 4.09 -21.51 -35.66
N ALA A 11 3.84 -20.20 -35.83
CA ALA A 11 4.54 -19.41 -36.85
C ALA A 11 6.08 -19.40 -36.69
N GLY A 12 6.57 -19.69 -35.47
CA GLY A 12 7.99 -19.87 -35.16
C GLY A 12 8.56 -21.27 -35.40
N GLY A 13 7.75 -22.21 -35.93
CA GLY A 13 8.17 -23.58 -36.22
C GLY A 13 8.16 -24.52 -35.00
N HIS A 14 7.59 -24.11 -33.87
CA HIS A 14 7.41 -24.98 -32.71
C HIS A 14 6.24 -25.94 -32.96
N VAL A 15 6.42 -27.21 -32.62
CA VAL A 15 5.40 -28.26 -32.81
C VAL A 15 4.69 -28.49 -31.48
N GLU A 16 3.38 -28.32 -31.48
CA GLU A 16 2.53 -28.53 -30.31
C GLU A 16 1.58 -29.69 -30.54
N HIS A 17 1.43 -30.51 -29.50
CA HIS A 17 0.48 -31.61 -29.47
C HIS A 17 -0.80 -31.14 -28.80
N GLY A 18 -1.93 -31.47 -29.42
CA GLY A 18 -3.21 -30.90 -29.06
C GLY A 18 -4.41 -31.72 -29.51
N LYS A 19 -5.58 -31.11 -29.32
CA LYS A 19 -6.86 -31.57 -29.88
C LYS A 19 -7.70 -30.37 -30.28
N VAL A 20 -8.56 -30.54 -31.27
CA VAL A 20 -9.54 -29.52 -31.62
C VAL A 20 -10.84 -29.77 -30.85
N VAL A 21 -11.31 -28.77 -30.11
CA VAL A 21 -12.63 -28.75 -29.46
C VAL A 21 -13.34 -27.47 -29.86
N ASP A 22 -14.57 -27.59 -30.35
CA ASP A 22 -15.41 -26.45 -30.79
C ASP A 22 -14.68 -25.49 -31.77
N GLY A 23 -13.88 -26.07 -32.67
CA GLY A 23 -13.10 -25.31 -33.66
C GLY A 23 -11.86 -24.61 -33.13
N ARG A 24 -11.49 -24.82 -31.85
CA ARG A 24 -10.27 -24.29 -31.23
C ARG A 24 -9.27 -25.41 -30.95
N PHE A 25 -8.00 -25.18 -31.29
CA PHE A 25 -6.92 -26.09 -30.92
C PHE A 25 -6.56 -25.87 -29.45
N LEU A 26 -6.53 -26.96 -28.68
CA LEU A 26 -6.14 -26.98 -27.28
C LEU A 26 -4.85 -27.75 -27.13
N VAL A 27 -3.89 -27.18 -26.40
CA VAL A 27 -2.58 -27.78 -26.14
C VAL A 27 -2.65 -28.69 -24.91
N GLU A 28 -1.85 -29.75 -24.93
CA GLU A 28 -1.67 -30.63 -23.78
C GLU A 28 -0.62 -30.06 -22.81
N ARG A 29 -0.92 -30.01 -21.51
CA ARG A 29 0.05 -29.60 -20.49
C ARG A 29 -0.07 -30.46 -19.23
N ALA A 30 1.05 -30.98 -18.76
CA ALA A 30 1.12 -31.68 -17.48
C ALA A 30 1.27 -30.67 -16.34
N VAL A 31 0.30 -30.64 -15.43
CA VAL A 31 0.26 -29.74 -14.27
C VAL A 31 -0.08 -30.57 -13.03
N ASP A 32 0.72 -30.46 -11.96
CA ASP A 32 0.55 -31.23 -10.72
C ASP A 32 0.35 -32.75 -10.94
N GLY A 33 1.05 -33.32 -11.93
CA GLY A 33 0.96 -34.75 -12.28
C GLY A 33 -0.35 -35.14 -13.00
N ARG A 34 -1.15 -34.18 -13.44
CA ARG A 34 -2.36 -34.39 -14.25
C ARG A 34 -2.19 -33.76 -15.63
N THR A 35 -2.66 -34.44 -16.66
CA THR A 35 -2.79 -33.85 -17.99
C THR A 35 -3.99 -32.91 -18.02
N LEU A 36 -3.74 -31.64 -18.36
CA LEU A 36 -4.74 -30.64 -18.64
C LEU A 36 -4.71 -30.28 -20.12
N TRP A 37 -5.87 -29.93 -20.65
CA TRP A 37 -6.03 -29.34 -21.98
C TRP A 37 -6.36 -27.88 -21.81
N GLY A 38 -5.89 -27.01 -22.70
CA GLY A 38 -6.13 -25.58 -22.54
C GLY A 38 -5.61 -24.77 -23.72
N GLY A 39 -5.67 -23.45 -23.58
CA GLY A 39 -5.13 -22.51 -24.55
C GLY A 39 -3.89 -21.82 -24.01
N GLU A 40 -2.96 -21.50 -24.90
CA GLU A 40 -1.91 -20.54 -24.58
C GLU A 40 -2.50 -19.13 -24.43
N THR A 41 -1.93 -18.36 -23.52
CA THR A 41 -2.30 -16.96 -23.31
C THR A 41 -1.30 -16.03 -24.00
N GLU A 42 -1.70 -14.78 -24.25
CA GLU A 42 -0.85 -13.80 -24.96
C GLU A 42 0.48 -13.51 -24.25
N ASP A 43 0.52 -13.70 -22.94
CA ASP A 43 1.72 -13.56 -22.09
C ASP A 43 2.63 -14.80 -22.11
N GLY A 44 2.33 -15.82 -22.93
CA GLY A 44 3.07 -17.08 -22.99
C GLY A 44 2.74 -18.06 -21.86
N GLY A 45 1.68 -17.80 -21.11
CA GLY A 45 1.10 -18.73 -20.13
C GLY A 45 0.17 -19.77 -20.74
N PHE A 46 -0.58 -20.44 -19.88
CA PHE A 46 -1.59 -21.45 -20.24
C PHE A 46 -2.80 -21.33 -19.32
N ILE A 47 -4.00 -21.36 -19.89
CA ILE A 47 -5.27 -21.47 -19.15
C ILE A 47 -5.91 -22.81 -19.50
N SER A 48 -6.29 -23.59 -18.47
CA SER A 48 -7.01 -24.84 -18.67
C SER A 48 -8.36 -24.62 -19.34
N GLN A 49 -8.82 -25.62 -20.09
CA GLN A 49 -10.08 -25.60 -20.82
C GLN A 49 -11.28 -25.38 -19.89
N ASP A 50 -11.22 -25.87 -18.66
CA ASP A 50 -12.24 -25.65 -17.64
C ASP A 50 -12.12 -24.28 -16.93
N GLY A 51 -11.10 -23.49 -17.26
CA GLY A 51 -10.85 -22.16 -16.72
C GLY A 51 -10.37 -22.15 -15.26
N THR A 52 -10.05 -23.29 -14.65
CA THR A 52 -9.75 -23.36 -13.20
C THR A 52 -8.26 -23.27 -12.86
N ILE A 53 -7.39 -23.44 -13.86
CA ILE A 53 -5.94 -23.45 -13.71
C ILE A 53 -5.31 -22.47 -14.69
N TYR A 54 -4.41 -21.63 -14.17
CA TYR A 54 -3.50 -20.83 -14.96
C TYR A 54 -2.05 -21.21 -14.64
N VAL A 55 -1.21 -21.29 -15.67
CA VAL A 55 0.23 -21.49 -15.54
C VAL A 55 0.92 -20.32 -16.20
N ASP A 56 1.71 -19.56 -15.44
CA ASP A 56 2.43 -18.42 -16.02
C ASP A 56 3.56 -18.87 -16.96
N ALA A 57 4.14 -17.93 -17.70
CA ALA A 57 5.25 -18.20 -18.62
C ALA A 57 6.50 -18.83 -17.95
N LYS A 58 6.61 -18.74 -16.62
CA LYS A 58 7.69 -19.34 -15.82
C LYS A 58 7.32 -20.72 -15.27
N GLY A 59 6.12 -21.21 -15.54
CA GLY A 59 5.62 -22.50 -15.08
C GLY A 59 4.97 -22.47 -13.69
N LYS A 60 4.74 -21.30 -13.08
CA LYS A 60 4.05 -21.20 -11.79
C LYS A 60 2.56 -21.48 -11.99
N VAL A 61 2.08 -22.48 -11.26
CA VAL A 61 0.68 -22.90 -11.28
C VAL A 61 -0.14 -22.05 -10.31
N GLN A 62 -1.31 -21.61 -10.75
CA GLN A 62 -2.30 -20.89 -9.96
C GLN A 62 -3.67 -21.55 -10.14
N LYS A 63 -4.42 -21.67 -9.04
CA LYS A 63 -5.80 -22.17 -9.02
C LYS A 63 -6.76 -21.01 -8.87
N GLY A 64 -7.92 -21.06 -9.51
CA GLY A 64 -8.86 -19.95 -9.52
C GLY A 64 -9.99 -20.16 -10.52
N ILE A 65 -10.42 -19.08 -11.16
CA ILE A 65 -11.43 -19.13 -12.22
C ILE A 65 -11.16 -18.11 -13.32
N THR A 66 -11.37 -18.51 -14.57
CA THR A 66 -11.43 -17.61 -15.72
C THR A 66 -12.82 -17.02 -15.82
N ASP A 67 -12.93 -15.70 -15.80
CA ASP A 67 -14.16 -15.01 -16.13
C ASP A 67 -14.46 -15.21 -17.64
N PRO A 68 -15.55 -15.89 -18.02
CA PRO A 68 -15.86 -16.16 -19.42
C PRO A 68 -16.22 -14.89 -20.21
N VAL A 69 -16.54 -13.78 -19.53
CA VAL A 69 -16.88 -12.51 -20.19
C VAL A 69 -15.62 -11.74 -20.56
N SER A 70 -14.69 -11.58 -19.62
CA SER A 70 -13.44 -10.84 -19.85
C SER A 70 -12.29 -11.70 -20.38
N GLY A 71 -12.37 -13.02 -20.24
CA GLY A 71 -11.27 -13.95 -20.50
C GLY A 71 -10.14 -13.90 -19.47
N SER A 72 -10.26 -13.06 -18.44
CA SER A 72 -9.22 -12.88 -17.42
C SER A 72 -9.29 -13.97 -16.36
N PHE A 73 -8.13 -14.49 -15.96
CA PHE A 73 -8.01 -15.43 -14.86
C PHE A 73 -7.97 -14.68 -13.52
N VAL A 74 -8.77 -15.14 -12.56
CA VAL A 74 -8.85 -14.62 -11.19
C VAL A 74 -8.20 -15.62 -10.25
N PRO A 75 -6.98 -15.35 -9.74
CA PRO A 75 -6.31 -16.24 -8.80
C PRO A 75 -7.13 -16.41 -7.52
N GLY A 76 -7.31 -17.66 -7.07
CA GLY A 76 -8.17 -18.01 -5.94
C GLY A 76 -9.66 -17.74 -6.17
N GLY A 77 -10.04 -17.34 -7.38
CA GLY A 77 -11.40 -16.94 -7.70
C GLY A 77 -12.38 -18.10 -7.81
N ILE A 78 -13.66 -17.77 -7.70
CA ILE A 78 -14.80 -18.68 -7.79
C ILE A 78 -15.91 -18.08 -8.65
N ALA A 79 -16.78 -18.95 -9.18
CA ALA A 79 -18.07 -18.54 -9.72
C ALA A 79 -19.07 -18.42 -8.56
N TYR A 80 -19.71 -17.26 -8.44
CA TYR A 80 -20.66 -16.96 -7.39
C TYR A 80 -22.05 -16.75 -7.97
N LYS A 81 -23.06 -17.37 -7.36
CA LYS A 81 -24.45 -17.19 -7.77
C LYS A 81 -25.02 -15.96 -7.06
N MET A 82 -25.26 -14.91 -7.84
CA MET A 82 -25.80 -13.65 -7.34
C MET A 82 -27.25 -13.83 -6.87
N PRO A 83 -27.74 -12.96 -5.96
CA PRO A 83 -29.13 -13.00 -5.49
C PRO A 83 -30.19 -12.86 -6.59
N ASP A 84 -29.87 -12.19 -7.70
CA ASP A 84 -30.73 -12.05 -8.88
C ASP A 84 -30.71 -13.30 -9.80
N GLY A 85 -29.94 -14.32 -9.45
CA GLY A 85 -29.77 -15.54 -10.22
C GLY A 85 -28.72 -15.45 -11.32
N SER A 86 -28.05 -14.32 -11.53
CA SER A 86 -26.89 -14.23 -12.42
C SER A 86 -25.65 -14.90 -11.80
N THR A 87 -24.63 -15.18 -12.62
CA THR A 87 -23.34 -15.70 -12.13
C THR A 87 -22.28 -14.63 -12.30
N ALA A 88 -21.54 -14.33 -11.24
CA ALA A 88 -20.41 -13.42 -11.24
C ALA A 88 -19.11 -14.16 -10.90
N TYR A 89 -17.97 -13.60 -11.30
CA TYR A 89 -16.65 -14.20 -11.15
C TYR A 89 -15.76 -13.26 -10.35
N GLY A 90 -15.10 -13.79 -9.32
CA GLY A 90 -14.46 -12.97 -8.30
C GLY A 90 -13.84 -13.81 -7.21
N ALA A 91 -13.50 -13.21 -6.08
CA ALA A 91 -12.89 -13.89 -4.95
C ALA A 91 -13.67 -13.59 -3.66
N MET A 92 -13.58 -14.53 -2.71
CA MET A 92 -14.03 -14.27 -1.35
C MET A 92 -12.93 -13.51 -0.61
N ILE A 93 -13.31 -12.37 -0.02
CA ILE A 93 -12.48 -11.56 0.87
C ILE A 93 -13.14 -11.60 2.25
N GLY A 94 -12.63 -12.50 3.10
CA GLY A 94 -13.36 -12.91 4.30
C GLY A 94 -14.69 -13.59 3.94
N ASP A 95 -15.79 -13.04 4.42
CA ASP A 95 -17.16 -13.49 4.17
C ASP A 95 -17.88 -12.70 3.05
N THR A 96 -17.18 -11.78 2.41
CA THR A 96 -17.71 -10.91 1.35
C THR A 96 -17.20 -11.37 0.00
N PHE A 97 -18.10 -11.53 -0.97
CA PHE A 97 -17.71 -11.82 -2.33
C PHE A 97 -17.40 -10.53 -3.09
N PHE A 98 -16.21 -10.44 -3.67
CA PHE A 98 -15.74 -9.29 -4.43
C PHE A 98 -15.59 -9.68 -5.91
N VAL A 99 -16.35 -9.03 -6.78
CA VAL A 99 -16.32 -9.32 -8.22
C VAL A 99 -15.00 -8.81 -8.82
N ALA A 100 -14.33 -9.62 -9.62
CA ALA A 100 -12.98 -9.35 -10.10
C ALA A 100 -12.85 -8.05 -10.91
N ASN A 101 -13.93 -7.60 -11.55
CA ASN A 101 -13.94 -6.32 -12.27
C ASN A 101 -13.96 -5.09 -11.34
N GLY A 102 -14.04 -5.29 -10.03
CA GLY A 102 -14.00 -4.22 -9.02
C GLY A 102 -15.24 -3.33 -8.96
N THR A 103 -16.36 -3.75 -9.57
CA THR A 103 -17.58 -2.93 -9.66
C THR A 103 -18.68 -3.36 -8.70
N THR A 104 -18.54 -4.54 -8.08
CA THR A 104 -19.60 -5.12 -7.26
C THR A 104 -19.01 -5.89 -6.08
N ILE A 105 -19.61 -5.71 -4.91
CA ILE A 105 -19.39 -6.54 -3.72
C ILE A 105 -20.71 -7.12 -3.23
N VAL A 106 -20.67 -8.34 -2.71
CA VAL A 106 -21.81 -9.00 -2.07
C VAL A 106 -21.43 -9.29 -0.63
N LEU A 107 -22.01 -8.51 0.29
CA LEU A 107 -21.77 -8.65 1.73
C LEU A 107 -22.33 -9.98 2.25
N HIS A 108 -21.86 -10.40 3.41
CA HIS A 108 -22.25 -11.67 4.05
C HIS A 108 -23.77 -11.84 4.25
N ASN A 109 -24.52 -10.74 4.35
CA ASN A 109 -25.97 -10.73 4.52
C ASN A 109 -26.73 -10.80 3.17
N GLY A 110 -26.02 -10.98 2.05
CA GLY A 110 -26.57 -11.02 0.69
C GLY A 110 -26.79 -9.64 0.06
N THR A 111 -26.45 -8.55 0.74
CA THR A 111 -26.57 -7.20 0.16
C THR A 111 -25.59 -7.03 -0.99
N VAL A 112 -26.10 -6.70 -2.17
CA VAL A 112 -25.31 -6.39 -3.35
C VAL A 112 -25.07 -4.88 -3.41
N LEU A 113 -23.81 -4.48 -3.48
CA LEU A 113 -23.40 -3.10 -3.62
C LEU A 113 -22.66 -2.91 -4.94
N HIS A 114 -23.07 -1.88 -5.69
CA HIS A 114 -22.44 -1.49 -6.95
C HIS A 114 -21.66 -0.19 -6.77
N GLY A 115 -20.49 -0.13 -7.39
CA GLY A 115 -19.53 0.95 -7.18
C GLY A 115 -18.29 0.82 -8.04
N THR A 116 -17.21 1.43 -7.58
CA THR A 116 -15.90 1.41 -8.24
C THR A 116 -14.82 1.18 -7.19
N THR A 117 -13.88 0.28 -7.49
CA THR A 117 -12.69 0.05 -6.65
C THR A 117 -11.56 0.96 -7.08
N ASN A 118 -10.99 1.68 -6.13
CA ASN A 118 -9.67 2.24 -6.25
C ASN A 118 -8.63 1.17 -5.87
N TRP A 119 -8.09 0.49 -6.87
CA TRP A 119 -7.09 -0.58 -6.71
C TRP A 119 -5.80 -0.10 -6.04
N THR A 120 -5.52 1.20 -6.11
CA THR A 120 -4.37 1.84 -5.46
C THR A 120 -4.52 1.81 -3.93
N THR A 121 -5.74 1.91 -3.42
CA THR A 121 -5.99 1.99 -1.96
C THR A 121 -6.82 0.83 -1.42
N GLY A 122 -7.30 -0.06 -2.29
CA GLY A 122 -8.30 -1.09 -1.94
C GLY A 122 -9.64 -0.50 -1.51
N ILE A 123 -9.95 0.76 -1.83
CA ILE A 123 -11.19 1.40 -1.39
C ILE A 123 -12.26 1.24 -2.48
N PHE A 124 -13.34 0.56 -2.16
CA PHE A 124 -14.54 0.45 -2.97
C PHE A 124 -15.54 1.54 -2.58
N THR A 125 -15.98 2.36 -3.54
CA THR A 125 -16.97 3.42 -3.32
C THR A 125 -18.25 3.13 -4.10
N THR A 126 -19.38 3.10 -3.41
CA THR A 126 -20.70 2.85 -4.00
C THR A 126 -21.21 4.08 -4.76
N GLY A 127 -22.22 3.89 -5.60
CA GLY A 127 -22.93 5.01 -6.25
C GLY A 127 -23.64 5.96 -5.27
N SER A 128 -23.93 5.53 -4.04
CA SER A 128 -24.50 6.39 -2.97
C SER A 128 -23.44 7.26 -2.29
N GLY A 129 -22.15 6.98 -2.48
CA GLY A 129 -21.05 7.65 -1.80
C GLY A 129 -20.55 6.93 -0.54
N ASP A 130 -21.17 5.81 -0.15
CA ASP A 130 -20.63 4.95 0.90
C ASP A 130 -19.34 4.30 0.42
N SER A 131 -18.43 3.99 1.34
CA SER A 131 -17.13 3.44 0.99
C SER A 131 -16.70 2.33 1.93
N TYR A 132 -15.94 1.38 1.38
CA TYR A 132 -15.49 0.18 2.05
C TYR A 132 -14.02 -0.05 1.71
N PHE A 133 -13.22 -0.41 2.68
CA PHE A 133 -11.88 -0.92 2.44
C PHE A 133 -11.93 -2.43 2.25
N VAL A 134 -11.39 -2.89 1.11
CA VAL A 134 -11.25 -4.30 0.74
C VAL A 134 -9.80 -4.68 1.01
N GLY A 135 -9.56 -5.27 2.19
CA GLY A 135 -8.23 -5.70 2.63
C GLY A 135 -8.12 -7.22 2.79
N GLU A 136 -6.93 -7.72 3.14
CA GLU A 136 -6.71 -9.15 3.34
C GLU A 136 -7.61 -9.76 4.43
N ASP A 137 -7.91 -8.98 5.47
CA ASP A 137 -8.71 -9.40 6.62
C ASP A 137 -10.24 -9.36 6.36
N GLY A 138 -10.67 -8.85 5.20
CA GLY A 138 -12.09 -8.69 4.89
C GLY A 138 -12.45 -7.31 4.32
N VAL A 139 -13.76 -7.05 4.29
CA VAL A 139 -14.33 -5.79 3.81
C VAL A 139 -14.87 -5.00 4.99
N THR A 140 -14.38 -3.79 5.19
CA THR A 140 -14.76 -2.93 6.33
C THR A 140 -15.29 -1.60 5.84
N HIS A 141 -16.47 -1.20 6.33
CA HIS A 141 -17.03 0.13 6.04
C HIS A 141 -16.23 1.23 6.75
N GLY A 142 -16.24 2.43 6.18
CA GLY A 142 -15.57 3.58 6.76
C GLY A 142 -15.93 4.88 6.08
N LYS A 143 -15.24 5.96 6.49
CA LYS A 143 -15.47 7.31 5.95
C LYS A 143 -14.17 8.05 5.73
N PHE A 144 -14.16 8.90 4.70
CA PHE A 144 -13.07 9.83 4.50
C PHE A 144 -13.07 10.89 5.60
N ARG A 145 -11.92 11.04 6.26
CA ARG A 145 -11.66 12.08 7.23
C ARG A 145 -11.49 13.41 6.50
N ASN A 146 -12.24 14.43 6.93
CA ASN A 146 -12.29 15.72 6.22
C ASN A 146 -10.97 16.49 6.22
N VAL A 147 -10.14 16.30 7.24
CA VAL A 147 -8.91 17.12 7.41
C VAL A 147 -7.82 16.77 6.39
N ASP A 148 -7.72 15.52 5.99
CA ASP A 148 -6.60 15.00 5.19
C ASP A 148 -7.04 14.03 4.08
N GLY A 149 -8.26 13.52 4.13
CA GLY A 149 -8.76 12.51 3.21
C GLY A 149 -8.29 11.09 3.52
N ALA A 150 -7.80 10.83 4.74
CA ALA A 150 -7.53 9.46 5.17
C ALA A 150 -8.85 8.69 5.28
N PHE A 151 -8.86 7.40 4.99
CA PHE A 151 -10.07 6.58 5.12
C PHE A 151 -10.10 5.91 6.49
N VAL A 152 -11.01 6.35 7.35
CA VAL A 152 -11.15 5.86 8.73
C VAL A 152 -12.19 4.76 8.73
N LEU A 153 -11.77 3.56 9.08
CA LEU A 153 -12.63 2.38 9.20
C LEU A 153 -13.50 2.49 10.45
N ASP A 154 -14.66 1.83 10.43
CA ASP A 154 -15.58 1.81 11.57
C ASP A 154 -14.97 1.15 12.83
N ASP A 155 -13.92 0.33 12.68
CA ASP A 155 -13.13 -0.24 13.78
C ASP A 155 -12.06 0.73 14.34
N GLY A 156 -11.93 1.92 13.76
CA GLY A 156 -10.99 2.97 14.16
C GLY A 156 -9.62 2.90 13.47
N LYS A 157 -9.33 1.86 12.68
CA LYS A 157 -8.09 1.81 11.88
C LYS A 157 -8.15 2.86 10.77
N VAL A 158 -6.98 3.26 10.29
CA VAL A 158 -6.83 4.29 9.25
C VAL A 158 -6.11 3.69 8.05
N VAL A 159 -6.73 3.83 6.89
CA VAL A 159 -6.14 3.53 5.60
C VAL A 159 -5.69 4.85 4.99
N MET A 160 -4.38 4.95 4.75
CA MET A 160 -3.80 6.15 4.15
C MET A 160 -4.14 6.23 2.67
N THR A 161 -4.50 7.42 2.21
CA THR A 161 -4.76 7.73 0.81
C THR A 161 -3.65 8.66 0.29
N PRO A 162 -3.44 8.76 -1.04
CA PRO A 162 -2.47 9.72 -1.59
C PRO A 162 -2.68 11.15 -1.09
N LYS A 163 -3.94 11.54 -0.88
CA LYS A 163 -4.29 12.85 -0.32
C LYS A 163 -3.83 12.98 1.14
N SER A 164 -4.05 11.96 1.97
CA SER A 164 -3.65 12.03 3.38
C SER A 164 -2.14 12.00 3.56
N TRP A 165 -1.42 11.23 2.74
CA TRP A 165 0.05 11.27 2.71
C TRP A 165 0.57 12.69 2.42
N THR A 166 0.00 13.35 1.40
CA THR A 166 0.40 14.71 1.03
C THR A 166 0.17 15.71 2.18
N VAL A 167 -0.99 15.62 2.84
CA VAL A 167 -1.33 16.52 3.95
C VAL A 167 -0.45 16.28 5.17
N ASP A 168 -0.25 15.02 5.56
CA ASP A 168 0.57 14.67 6.71
C ASP A 168 2.03 15.09 6.51
N LEU A 169 2.60 14.86 5.32
CA LEU A 169 3.95 15.32 4.98
C LEU A 169 4.08 16.84 5.08
N ALA A 170 3.10 17.60 4.60
CA ALA A 170 3.11 19.06 4.71
C ALA A 170 3.07 19.52 6.17
N GLN A 171 2.17 18.95 6.99
CA GLN A 171 2.07 19.28 8.41
C GLN A 171 3.35 18.93 9.19
N MET A 172 3.98 17.80 8.87
CA MET A 172 5.27 17.42 9.47
C MET A 172 6.39 18.37 9.07
N ALA A 173 6.45 18.80 7.80
CA ALA A 173 7.45 19.78 7.35
C ALA A 173 7.29 21.14 8.04
N GLU A 174 6.04 21.59 8.24
CA GLU A 174 5.73 22.81 9.00
C GLU A 174 6.16 22.68 10.47
N ALA A 175 5.84 21.54 11.11
CA ALA A 175 6.25 21.28 12.49
C ALA A 175 7.78 21.24 12.64
N ILE A 176 8.49 20.58 11.73
CA ILE A 176 9.96 20.57 11.68
C ILE A 176 10.50 21.99 11.57
N THR A 177 9.95 22.79 10.65
CA THR A 177 10.38 24.18 10.45
C THR A 177 10.18 25.01 11.71
N PHE A 178 9.02 24.87 12.36
CA PHE A 178 8.74 25.55 13.61
C PHE A 178 9.73 25.16 14.71
N VAL A 179 9.93 23.86 14.97
CA VAL A 179 10.84 23.41 16.04
C VAL A 179 12.29 23.79 15.75
N LYS A 180 12.74 23.70 14.49
CA LYS A 180 14.06 24.19 14.06
C LYS A 180 14.25 25.67 14.37
N SER A 181 13.25 26.51 14.10
CA SER A 181 13.34 27.94 14.43
C SER A 181 13.50 28.19 15.94
N GLN A 182 12.87 27.37 16.79
CA GLN A 182 12.99 27.49 18.25
C GLN A 182 14.35 27.00 18.73
N TYR A 183 14.86 25.92 18.13
CA TYR A 183 16.20 25.42 18.37
C TYR A 183 17.28 26.49 18.05
N ASP A 184 17.19 27.14 16.90
CA ASP A 184 18.14 28.20 16.49
C ASP A 184 18.11 29.41 17.45
N LEU A 185 16.92 29.77 17.96
CA LEU A 185 16.78 30.80 18.98
C LEU A 185 17.45 30.39 20.30
N ILE A 186 17.25 29.14 20.75
CA ILE A 186 17.88 28.60 21.96
C ILE A 186 19.41 28.60 21.81
N ASP A 187 19.93 28.19 20.65
CA ASP A 187 21.36 28.22 20.33
C ASP A 187 21.93 29.65 20.46
N THR A 188 21.25 30.62 19.83
CA THR A 188 21.61 32.04 19.87
C THR A 188 21.62 32.59 21.31
N TYR A 189 20.58 32.30 22.09
CA TYR A 189 20.49 32.76 23.48
C TYR A 189 21.49 32.07 24.39
N ARG A 190 21.74 30.77 24.19
CA ARG A 190 22.78 30.03 24.92
C ARG A 190 24.14 30.70 24.73
N ASP A 191 24.51 30.98 23.49
CA ASP A 191 25.82 31.57 23.17
C ASP A 191 25.93 32.99 23.71
N THR A 192 24.87 33.79 23.58
CA THR A 192 24.82 35.14 24.12
C THR A 192 24.99 35.15 25.64
N ILE A 193 24.19 34.34 26.36
CA ILE A 193 24.25 34.27 27.84
C ILE A 193 25.62 33.75 28.29
N SER A 194 26.14 32.70 27.65
CA SER A 194 27.45 32.13 27.98
C SER A 194 28.57 33.15 27.76
N GLY A 195 28.48 33.94 26.69
CA GLY A 195 29.41 35.04 26.40
C GLY A 195 29.36 36.15 27.43
N GLU A 196 28.17 36.60 27.84
CA GLU A 196 28.03 37.62 28.89
C GLU A 196 28.52 37.13 30.26
N ILE A 197 28.22 35.87 30.61
CA ILE A 197 28.77 35.24 31.82
C ILE A 197 30.31 35.26 31.78
N GLY A 198 30.92 34.89 30.65
CA GLY A 198 32.37 34.89 30.49
C GLY A 198 33.00 36.27 30.66
N LYS A 199 32.31 37.34 30.25
CA LYS A 199 32.75 38.73 30.49
C LYS A 199 32.74 39.08 31.98
N VAL A 200 31.70 38.67 32.72
CA VAL A 200 31.63 38.89 34.18
C VAL A 200 32.72 38.10 34.90
N GLU A 201 32.92 36.83 34.55
CA GLU A 201 33.99 35.99 35.10
C GLU A 201 35.38 36.62 34.88
N SER A 202 35.59 37.22 33.69
CA SER A 202 36.85 37.90 33.36
C SER A 202 37.05 39.22 34.12
N ALA A 203 35.96 39.94 34.41
CA ALA A 203 36.00 41.24 35.08
C ALA A 203 36.07 41.12 36.62
N TRP A 204 35.48 40.07 37.20
CA TRP A 204 35.34 39.91 38.64
C TRP A 204 36.34 38.90 39.23
N THR A 205 37.49 39.40 39.70
CA THR A 205 38.61 38.57 40.19
C THR A 205 38.73 38.45 41.72
N SER A 206 37.79 39.01 42.49
CA SER A 206 37.85 38.93 43.95
C SER A 206 37.43 37.54 44.47
N PRO A 207 37.81 37.13 45.69
CA PRO A 207 37.43 35.82 46.23
C PRO A 207 35.91 35.56 46.29
N ALA A 208 35.09 36.60 46.28
CA ALA A 208 33.63 36.49 46.22
C ALA A 208 33.10 36.03 44.85
N SER A 209 33.92 36.00 43.80
CA SER A 209 33.51 35.53 42.48
C SER A 209 33.32 34.02 42.39
N ALA A 210 33.85 33.24 43.34
CA ALA A 210 33.76 31.78 43.33
C ALA A 210 32.29 31.27 43.34
N SER A 211 31.40 31.90 44.12
CA SER A 211 29.97 31.55 44.13
C SER A 211 29.25 31.96 42.84
N PHE A 212 29.75 33.00 42.16
CA PHE A 212 29.26 33.38 40.84
C PHE A 212 29.65 32.33 39.79
N THR A 213 30.91 31.87 39.78
CA THR A 213 31.39 30.83 38.85
C THR A 213 30.59 29.52 38.99
N ASP A 214 30.32 29.05 40.21
CA ASP A 214 29.49 27.84 40.41
C ASP A 214 28.07 28.01 39.85
N THR A 215 27.47 29.20 40.03
CA THR A 215 26.14 29.50 39.47
C THR A 215 26.20 29.62 37.94
N ALA A 216 27.24 30.24 37.40
CA ALA A 216 27.49 30.39 35.97
C ALA A 216 27.62 29.03 35.27
N ASP A 217 28.37 28.09 35.85
CA ASP A 217 28.54 26.74 35.30
C ASP A 217 27.22 25.96 35.27
N LYS A 218 26.38 26.12 36.31
CA LYS A 218 25.03 25.53 36.35
C LYS A 218 24.14 26.09 35.24
N VAL A 219 24.18 27.40 35.01
CA VAL A 219 23.40 28.05 33.94
C VAL A 219 23.88 27.58 32.56
N LYS A 220 25.19 27.60 32.29
CA LYS A 220 25.79 27.10 31.05
C LYS A 220 25.37 25.65 30.78
N SER A 221 25.47 24.78 31.80
CA SER A 221 25.07 23.37 31.70
C SER A 221 23.58 23.20 31.41
N ALA A 222 22.71 23.97 32.06
CA ALA A 222 21.27 23.90 31.82
C ALA A 222 20.90 24.34 30.38
N LEU A 223 21.56 25.38 29.86
CA LEU A 223 21.35 25.85 28.49
C LEU A 223 21.85 24.82 27.47
N SER A 224 23.01 24.20 27.70
CA SER A 224 23.50 23.09 26.86
C SER A 224 22.54 21.91 26.86
N ASN A 225 22.00 21.52 28.02
CA ASN A 225 21.03 20.43 28.09
C ASN A 225 19.74 20.75 27.32
N LEU A 226 19.21 21.97 27.44
CA LEU A 226 18.04 22.40 26.68
C LEU A 226 18.30 22.35 25.17
N TYR A 227 19.46 22.86 24.73
CA TYR A 227 19.88 22.80 23.34
C TYR A 227 19.90 21.37 22.79
N TRP A 228 20.54 20.44 23.51
CA TRP A 228 20.61 19.04 23.08
C TRP A 228 19.23 18.36 23.05
N LEU A 229 18.37 18.63 24.03
CA LEU A 229 17.02 18.05 24.07
C LEU A 229 16.18 18.52 22.88
N VAL A 230 16.20 19.82 22.58
CA VAL A 230 15.42 20.35 21.44
C VAL A 230 16.02 19.90 20.11
N GLY A 231 17.35 19.84 19.99
CA GLY A 231 18.03 19.28 18.82
C GLY A 231 17.62 17.83 18.56
N GLY A 232 17.55 16.99 19.61
CA GLY A 232 17.07 15.62 19.48
C GLY A 232 15.62 15.50 19.01
N ILE A 233 14.74 16.44 19.40
CA ILE A 233 13.36 16.49 18.88
C ILE A 233 13.36 16.82 17.38
N VAL A 234 14.18 17.78 16.94
CA VAL A 234 14.33 18.11 15.51
C VAL A 234 14.77 16.89 14.71
N ASP A 235 15.79 16.18 15.18
CA ASP A 235 16.31 14.99 14.51
C ASP A 235 15.25 13.88 14.43
N GLN A 236 14.51 13.64 15.51
CA GLN A 236 13.44 12.64 15.53
C GLN A 236 12.30 12.99 14.57
N LEU A 237 11.91 14.27 14.49
CA LEU A 237 10.89 14.72 13.55
C LEU A 237 11.36 14.54 12.10
N GLN A 238 12.61 14.90 11.80
CA GLN A 238 13.19 14.72 10.46
C GLN A 238 13.25 13.23 10.08
N GLN A 239 13.70 12.37 10.98
CA GLN A 239 13.73 10.92 10.73
C GLN A 239 12.32 10.37 10.48
N THR A 240 11.33 10.83 11.24
CA THR A 240 9.94 10.40 11.05
C THR A 240 9.42 10.84 9.68
N TYR A 241 9.73 12.08 9.26
CA TYR A 241 9.37 12.59 7.93
C TYR A 241 9.99 11.74 6.82
N ASP A 242 11.29 11.45 6.91
CA ASP A 242 12.01 10.66 5.90
C ASP A 242 11.44 9.24 5.80
N ASN A 243 11.11 8.62 6.94
CA ASN A 243 10.44 7.32 6.98
C ASN A 243 9.06 7.37 6.32
N TYR A 244 8.32 8.46 6.53
CA TYR A 244 6.99 8.66 5.95
C TYR A 244 7.06 8.79 4.42
N VAL A 245 8.02 9.55 3.89
CA VAL A 245 8.28 9.66 2.45
C VAL A 245 8.63 8.30 1.85
N GLN A 246 9.46 7.50 2.53
CA GLN A 246 9.80 6.16 2.05
C GLN A 246 8.59 5.23 2.03
N ALA A 247 7.74 5.29 3.06
CA ALA A 247 6.50 4.51 3.12
C ALA A 247 5.53 4.88 2.00
N GLU A 248 5.34 6.18 1.72
CA GLU A 248 4.51 6.65 0.60
C GLU A 248 5.07 6.17 -0.74
N GLN A 249 6.39 6.26 -0.96
CA GLN A 249 7.02 5.78 -2.19
C GLN A 249 6.90 4.27 -2.37
N ALA A 250 7.06 3.51 -1.29
CA ALA A 250 6.89 2.05 -1.30
C ALA A 250 5.43 1.67 -1.58
N ALA A 251 4.48 2.36 -0.95
CA ALA A 251 3.07 2.23 -1.25
C ALA A 251 2.86 2.48 -2.74
N ASN A 252 3.20 3.66 -3.27
CA ASN A 252 2.97 4.03 -4.67
C ASN A 252 3.63 3.10 -5.71
N LYS A 253 4.80 2.50 -5.41
CA LYS A 253 5.44 1.52 -6.31
C LYS A 253 4.66 0.21 -6.42
N ASN A 254 4.01 -0.23 -5.34
CA ASN A 254 3.15 -1.42 -5.36
C ASN A 254 1.83 -1.18 -6.13
N LEU A 255 1.52 0.10 -6.45
CA LEU A 255 0.27 0.51 -7.11
C LEU A 255 0.46 0.71 -8.62
N SER A 256 1.69 0.56 -9.12
CA SER A 256 2.07 0.69 -10.53
C SER A 256 2.42 -0.66 -11.20
N GLN A 257 2.13 -1.78 -10.55
CA GLN A 257 2.25 -3.14 -11.08
C GLN A 257 0.87 -3.76 -11.24
#